data_AF-A0A8H6YFZ0-F1
#
_entry.id   AF-A0A8H6YFZ0-F1
#
_cell.length_a   1.000
_cell.length_b   1.000
_cell.length_c   1.000
_cell.angle_alpha   90.00
_cell.angle_beta   90.00
_cell.angle_gamma   90.00
#
_symmetry.space_group_name_H-M   'P 1'
#
loop_
_entity.id
_entity.type
_entity.pdbx_description
1 polymer ?
#
loop_
_entity_poly.entity_id
_entity_poly.type
_entity_poly.pdbx_seq_one_letter_code
_entity_poly.pdbx_strand_id
1 'polypeptide(L)'
;MHRGPELYRTYYMALFIRSPKILAVFALVSSLQVLAGSEFQWSSLNATDKLNWTPCYSPGIECSLLEVPLDYSSPAAGTAAIAIARYPANCSESEYLGPILLNPGGPGGSGVDYLVEGGSSFATILGQQFDIVGFDPRGVSYSTPTTYFFETDVERALWMPPTLNNVYPALNQSADAVAQQWARAQIIGQLAVNRNEGNYIQYMTTDNTARDMLRIVQAFGFEKLQYWGVSYGSVLGSTFASLFPDNVGRVVVDGVLDMEAWYTANMTRETVDTNKALQTFIDGCAAVGPDACSFHANSSAEITANLNALSAAIKVQPFPVVTPLSYGVVDYTFLRNFIFDALYSPYELFAPLAQALADLAVGNATTMYVAQEVSPFECECNSTMPFHENSYEAAVAIACGDGTPENDTIAELQTFWAQEQALSDFGELWANWRIICSGWKLHREDRFKGPFGVPNTSFPLLIIGNTADPVTPLATAESTMADFPGSALLTLDSPGHTSLGGPSTCVYGYLQQYFQNGTLPPAGTVCQPDGVLFPSANATESVAVRGIDARRTEMMEAGRAIGKAMRRATAHKLRFAV
;
A
#
# COMPACT_ATOMS: atom_id res chain seq x y z
N MET A 1 43.38 43.36 -5.75
CA MET A 1 44.44 42.36 -5.50
C MET A 1 43.80 40.98 -5.67
N HIS A 2 43.57 40.45 -6.87
CA HIS A 2 44.52 39.72 -7.74
C HIS A 2 45.40 38.70 -6.99
N ARG A 3 45.08 37.41 -7.14
CA ARG A 3 45.90 36.41 -7.86
C ARG A 3 45.30 35.00 -7.77
N GLY A 4 45.04 34.37 -8.91
CA GLY A 4 45.28 32.92 -9.10
C GLY A 4 46.79 32.67 -9.28
N PRO A 5 47.24 31.40 -9.40
CA PRO A 5 47.35 30.82 -10.75
C PRO A 5 47.19 29.28 -10.86
N GLU A 6 47.09 28.87 -12.14
CA GLU A 6 47.17 27.52 -12.75
C GLU A 6 48.42 26.68 -12.40
N LEU A 7 48.31 25.36 -12.66
CA LEU A 7 49.27 24.42 -13.32
C LEU A 7 49.01 22.98 -12.79
N TYR A 8 48.75 21.92 -13.57
CA TYR A 8 49.62 21.29 -14.57
C TYR A 8 48.89 20.33 -15.54
N ARG A 9 49.46 20.24 -16.73
CA ARG A 9 49.19 19.40 -17.91
C ARG A 9 49.62 17.92 -17.79
N THR A 10 48.83 17.05 -18.44
CA THR A 10 49.19 16.01 -19.44
C THR A 10 50.23 14.91 -19.15
N TYR A 11 49.83 13.63 -19.29
CA TYR A 11 50.57 12.43 -19.76
C TYR A 11 49.54 11.27 -19.88
N TYR A 12 49.39 10.40 -20.88
CA TYR A 12 50.23 9.86 -21.96
C TYR A 12 49.37 9.46 -23.18
N MET A 13 49.99 9.48 -24.36
CA MET A 13 49.46 9.00 -25.64
C MET A 13 50.24 7.75 -26.10
N ALA A 14 49.50 6.77 -26.64
CA ALA A 14 49.86 5.74 -27.63
C ALA A 14 50.97 4.69 -27.37
N LEU A 15 50.58 3.41 -27.50
CA LEU A 15 51.42 2.36 -28.08
C LEU A 15 50.56 1.40 -28.94
N PHE A 16 50.93 1.31 -30.21
CA PHE A 16 50.36 0.48 -31.27
C PHE A 16 50.55 -1.02 -31.01
N ILE A 17 49.52 -1.84 -31.24
CA ILE A 17 49.68 -3.23 -31.69
C ILE A 17 48.92 -3.41 -33.00
N ARG A 18 49.69 -3.81 -34.01
CA ARG A 18 49.30 -4.12 -35.39
C ARG A 18 48.44 -5.38 -35.44
N SER A 19 47.35 -5.37 -36.20
CA SER A 19 46.81 -6.54 -36.90
C SER A 19 45.81 -6.13 -38.00
N PRO A 20 46.13 -6.32 -39.31
CA PRO A 20 45.31 -5.88 -40.42
C PRO A 20 44.39 -7.01 -40.91
N LYS A 21 43.45 -7.47 -40.09
CA LYS A 21 42.35 -8.35 -40.49
C LYS A 21 41.17 -8.05 -39.58
N ILE A 22 39.96 -7.98 -40.14
CA ILE A 22 38.69 -7.47 -39.55
C ILE A 22 38.39 -6.03 -40.00
N LEU A 23 38.35 -5.85 -41.31
CA LEU A 23 37.72 -4.72 -41.99
C LEU A 23 36.77 -5.33 -43.05
N ALA A 24 35.87 -6.21 -42.60
CA ALA A 24 34.89 -6.90 -43.45
C ALA A 24 33.70 -7.51 -42.68
N VAL A 25 33.35 -6.97 -41.50
CA VAL A 25 32.09 -7.33 -40.78
C VAL A 25 31.27 -6.08 -40.37
N PHE A 26 31.77 -4.87 -40.67
CA PHE A 26 31.09 -3.61 -40.35
C PHE A 26 30.00 -3.18 -41.36
N ALA A 27 29.50 -4.09 -42.21
CA ALA A 27 28.50 -3.78 -43.23
C ALA A 27 27.28 -4.72 -43.23
N LEU A 28 27.05 -5.48 -42.14
CA LEU A 28 25.87 -6.35 -41.98
C LEU A 28 25.27 -6.34 -40.56
N VAL A 29 25.54 -5.27 -39.79
CA VAL A 29 24.83 -4.96 -38.53
C VAL A 29 24.30 -3.53 -38.58
N SER A 30 23.73 -3.14 -39.71
CA SER A 30 23.04 -1.85 -39.89
C SER A 30 21.53 -2.04 -40.09
N SER A 31 21.02 -3.25 -39.83
CA SER A 31 19.60 -3.62 -40.00
C SER A 31 18.94 -4.16 -38.73
N LEU A 32 19.65 -4.15 -37.60
CA LEU A 32 19.05 -4.29 -36.27
C LEU A 32 19.03 -2.91 -35.63
N GLN A 33 18.26 -2.00 -36.24
CA GLN A 33 17.57 -1.02 -35.42
C GLN A 33 16.66 -1.86 -34.51
N VAL A 34 17.16 -2.13 -33.32
CA VAL A 34 16.31 -2.45 -32.17
C VAL A 34 15.25 -1.37 -32.18
N LEU A 35 14.01 -1.78 -32.46
CA LEU A 35 12.82 -1.02 -32.13
C LEU A 35 12.84 -0.84 -30.61
N ALA A 36 13.59 0.15 -30.13
CA ALA A 36 13.30 0.77 -28.85
C ALA A 36 11.96 1.47 -29.09
N GLY A 37 10.87 0.73 -28.89
CA GLY A 37 9.54 1.33 -28.81
C GLY A 37 9.61 2.44 -27.77
N SER A 38 9.02 3.59 -28.09
CA SER A 38 8.80 4.64 -27.10
C SER A 38 8.17 4.04 -25.85
N GLU A 39 8.71 4.39 -24.69
CA GLU A 39 8.14 4.01 -23.38
C GLU A 39 6.65 4.39 -23.35
N PHE A 40 5.81 3.50 -22.79
CA PHE A 40 4.36 3.71 -22.74
C PHE A 40 4.01 4.97 -21.95
N GLN A 41 3.04 5.75 -22.43
CA GLN A 41 2.61 7.00 -21.81
C GLN A 41 1.07 7.02 -21.70
N TRP A 42 0.53 7.20 -20.50
CA TRP A 42 -0.93 7.28 -20.28
C TRP A 42 -1.59 8.40 -21.08
N SER A 43 -0.90 9.52 -21.27
CA SER A 43 -1.36 10.66 -22.07
C SER A 43 -1.55 10.35 -23.56
N SER A 44 -1.04 9.20 -24.04
CA SER A 44 -1.26 8.74 -25.41
C SER A 44 -2.59 7.99 -25.60
N LEU A 45 -3.25 7.61 -24.50
CA LEU A 45 -4.54 6.94 -24.53
C LEU A 45 -5.69 7.95 -24.51
N ASN A 46 -6.80 7.60 -25.17
CA ASN A 46 -8.05 8.33 -25.06
C ASN A 46 -9.01 7.56 -24.16
N ALA A 47 -9.62 8.26 -23.19
CA ALA A 47 -10.70 7.70 -22.40
C ALA A 47 -11.94 7.47 -23.28
N THR A 48 -12.55 6.29 -23.18
CA THR A 48 -13.79 5.96 -23.91
C THR A 48 -14.74 5.17 -23.02
N ASP A 49 -15.99 5.03 -23.44
CA ASP A 49 -16.99 4.19 -22.76
C ASP A 49 -16.73 2.67 -22.87
N LYS A 50 -15.69 2.29 -23.62
CA LYS A 50 -15.23 0.91 -23.84
C LYS A 50 -13.75 0.77 -23.51
N LEU A 51 -13.32 -0.47 -23.28
CA LEU A 51 -11.92 -0.78 -23.02
C LEU A 51 -11.19 -1.01 -24.35
N ASN A 52 -10.39 -0.02 -24.73
CA ASN A 52 -9.46 -0.10 -25.87
C ASN A 52 -8.07 -0.44 -25.34
N TRP A 53 -7.68 -1.70 -25.47
CA TRP A 53 -6.43 -2.23 -24.90
C TRP A 53 -5.21 -1.86 -25.75
N THR A 54 -4.16 -1.40 -25.08
CA THR A 54 -2.84 -1.14 -25.68
C THR A 54 -1.76 -1.82 -24.85
N PRO A 55 -0.79 -2.52 -25.45
CA PRO A 55 0.35 -3.05 -24.72
C PRO A 55 1.09 -1.97 -23.93
N CYS A 56 1.43 -2.23 -22.67
CA CYS A 56 2.07 -1.26 -21.78
C CYS A 56 3.04 -1.95 -20.82
N TYR A 57 4.01 -1.19 -20.28
CA TYR A 57 5.02 -1.60 -19.28
C TYR A 57 5.89 -2.82 -19.64
N SER A 58 5.32 -4.03 -19.64
CA SER A 58 6.01 -5.29 -19.90
C SER A 58 5.16 -6.24 -20.76
N PRO A 59 5.77 -7.20 -21.46
CA PRO A 59 5.02 -8.20 -22.24
C PRO A 59 3.94 -8.90 -21.41
N GLY A 60 2.73 -9.00 -21.96
CA GLY A 60 1.59 -9.61 -21.29
C GLY A 60 0.78 -8.65 -20.40
N ILE A 61 1.09 -7.35 -20.40
CA ILE A 61 0.26 -6.33 -19.75
C ILE A 61 -0.34 -5.39 -20.80
N GLU A 62 -1.63 -5.10 -20.63
CA GLU A 62 -2.37 -4.18 -21.47
C GLU A 62 -3.05 -3.09 -20.62
N CYS A 63 -3.10 -1.87 -21.14
CA CYS A 63 -3.65 -0.71 -20.45
C CYS A 63 -4.80 -0.08 -21.25
N SER A 64 -5.74 0.53 -20.53
CA SER A 64 -6.86 1.28 -21.10
C SER A 64 -7.34 2.39 -20.16
N LEU A 65 -8.05 3.38 -20.72
CA LEU A 65 -8.74 4.43 -19.97
C LEU A 65 -10.25 4.29 -20.16
N LEU A 66 -10.98 4.06 -19.07
CA LEU A 66 -12.44 3.99 -19.07
C LEU A 66 -13.04 5.34 -18.65
N GLU A 67 -13.86 5.92 -19.50
CA GLU A 67 -14.61 7.12 -19.17
C GLU A 67 -15.84 6.79 -18.31
N VAL A 68 -15.97 7.48 -17.19
CA VAL A 68 -17.10 7.37 -16.26
C VAL A 68 -17.64 8.76 -15.89
N PRO A 69 -18.91 8.89 -15.46
CA PRO A 69 -19.41 10.14 -14.91
C PRO A 69 -18.62 10.56 -13.66
N LEU A 70 -18.29 11.85 -13.57
CA LEU A 70 -17.71 12.42 -12.36
C LEU A 70 -18.72 12.38 -11.20
N ASP A 71 -19.97 12.76 -11.48
CA ASP A 71 -21.11 12.62 -10.58
C ASP A 71 -22.18 11.71 -11.21
N TYR A 72 -22.45 10.58 -10.58
CA TYR A 72 -23.47 9.64 -11.04
C TYR A 72 -24.91 10.14 -10.85
N SER A 73 -25.13 11.08 -9.94
CA SER A 73 -26.44 11.74 -9.74
C SER A 73 -26.69 12.84 -10.77
N SER A 74 -25.62 13.43 -11.30
CA SER A 74 -25.65 14.49 -12.32
C SER A 74 -24.52 14.33 -13.34
N PRO A 75 -24.72 13.52 -14.41
CA PRO A 75 -23.69 13.28 -15.43
C PRO A 75 -23.22 14.56 -16.16
N ALA A 76 -23.94 15.67 -16.04
CA ALA A 76 -23.51 16.96 -16.58
C ALA A 76 -22.34 17.61 -15.82
N ALA A 77 -21.97 17.08 -14.65
CA ALA A 77 -20.86 17.58 -13.83
C ALA A 77 -19.47 17.32 -14.44
N GLY A 78 -19.39 16.51 -15.49
CA GLY A 78 -18.15 16.14 -16.17
C GLY A 78 -17.87 14.65 -16.09
N THR A 79 -16.69 14.26 -16.53
CA THR A 79 -16.23 12.86 -16.58
C THR A 79 -14.94 12.68 -15.79
N ALA A 80 -14.70 11.45 -15.38
CA ALA A 80 -13.40 10.97 -14.94
C ALA A 80 -12.92 9.87 -15.90
N ALA A 81 -11.61 9.79 -16.11
CA ALA A 81 -10.98 8.69 -16.83
C ALA A 81 -10.28 7.78 -15.83
N ILE A 82 -10.73 6.53 -15.77
CA ILE A 82 -10.21 5.50 -14.87
C ILE A 82 -9.11 4.73 -15.58
N ALA A 83 -7.90 4.79 -15.03
CA ALA A 83 -6.76 4.02 -15.52
C ALA A 83 -6.87 2.56 -15.09
N ILE A 84 -6.75 1.67 -16.07
CA ILE A 84 -6.93 0.23 -15.90
C ILE A 84 -5.77 -0.48 -16.60
N ALA A 85 -5.13 -1.40 -15.89
CA ALA A 85 -4.17 -2.34 -16.44
C ALA A 85 -4.67 -3.76 -16.23
N ARG A 86 -4.44 -4.64 -17.21
CA ARG A 86 -4.75 -6.06 -17.10
C ARG A 86 -3.57 -6.94 -17.46
N TYR A 87 -3.45 -8.05 -16.74
CA TYR A 87 -2.71 -9.24 -17.15
C TYR A 87 -3.73 -10.23 -17.71
N PRO A 88 -3.82 -10.41 -19.04
CA PRO A 88 -4.88 -11.21 -19.66
C PRO A 88 -4.85 -12.67 -19.26
N ALA A 89 -6.03 -13.29 -19.24
CA ALA A 89 -6.18 -14.73 -19.07
C ALA A 89 -5.40 -15.51 -20.15
N ASN A 90 -4.80 -16.62 -19.73
CA ASN A 90 -4.11 -17.55 -20.62
C ASN A 90 -4.86 -18.89 -20.67
N CYS A 91 -6.04 -18.86 -21.28
CA CYS A 91 -6.94 -20.01 -21.41
C CYS A 91 -7.76 -19.96 -22.70
N SER A 92 -8.49 -21.03 -23.01
CA SER A 92 -9.48 -20.99 -24.09
C SER A 92 -10.70 -20.14 -23.71
N GLU A 93 -11.46 -19.68 -24.69
CA GLU A 93 -12.69 -18.89 -24.48
C GLU A 93 -13.72 -19.64 -23.60
N SER A 94 -13.82 -20.97 -23.75
CA SER A 94 -14.71 -21.80 -22.94
C SER A 94 -14.28 -21.96 -21.48
N GLU A 95 -13.02 -21.67 -21.17
CA GLU A 95 -12.46 -21.75 -19.81
C GLU A 95 -12.40 -20.37 -19.13
N TYR A 96 -12.64 -19.29 -19.87
CA TYR A 96 -12.52 -17.93 -19.36
C TYR A 96 -13.58 -17.62 -18.31
N LEU A 97 -13.13 -17.19 -17.13
CA LEU A 97 -13.99 -16.93 -15.96
C LEU A 97 -14.23 -15.44 -15.69
N GLY A 98 -13.63 -14.54 -16.49
CA GLY A 98 -13.84 -13.10 -16.39
C GLY A 98 -12.74 -12.34 -15.65
N PRO A 99 -12.95 -11.03 -15.42
CA PRO A 99 -11.98 -10.17 -14.76
C PRO A 99 -12.08 -10.26 -13.23
N ILE A 100 -10.92 -10.28 -12.55
CA ILE A 100 -10.80 -10.06 -11.11
C ILE A 100 -10.17 -8.68 -10.90
N LEU A 101 -10.94 -7.77 -10.30
CA LEU A 101 -10.45 -6.43 -9.94
C LEU A 101 -9.63 -6.50 -8.64
N LEU A 102 -8.49 -5.83 -8.62
CA LEU A 102 -7.60 -5.75 -7.47
C LEU A 102 -7.57 -4.33 -6.92
N ASN A 103 -7.52 -4.21 -5.60
CA ASN A 103 -7.21 -2.94 -4.94
C ASN A 103 -6.23 -3.17 -3.77
N PRO A 104 -5.08 -2.47 -3.75
CA PRO A 104 -4.07 -2.66 -2.71
C PRO A 104 -4.41 -1.95 -1.39
N GLY A 105 -5.45 -1.11 -1.36
CA GLY A 105 -5.78 -0.28 -0.21
C GLY A 105 -5.05 1.06 -0.22
N GLY A 106 -4.58 1.47 0.97
CA GLY A 106 -4.10 2.82 1.25
C GLY A 106 -5.05 3.56 2.19
N PRO A 107 -6.08 4.31 1.71
CA PRO A 107 -6.42 4.62 0.31
C PRO A 107 -5.32 5.37 -0.44
N GLY A 108 -5.53 5.63 -1.73
CA GLY A 108 -4.57 6.35 -2.58
C GLY A 108 -3.47 5.46 -3.20
N GLY A 109 -3.45 4.16 -2.90
CA GLY A 109 -2.55 3.21 -3.57
C GLY A 109 -2.97 2.94 -5.02
N SER A 110 -1.99 2.83 -5.93
CA SER A 110 -2.25 2.56 -7.35
C SER A 110 -2.54 1.07 -7.58
N GLY A 111 -3.74 0.77 -8.05
CA GLY A 111 -4.09 -0.59 -8.49
C GLY A 111 -3.39 -0.97 -9.79
N VAL A 112 -3.09 0.00 -10.66
CA VAL A 112 -2.26 -0.22 -11.86
C VAL A 112 -0.86 -0.70 -11.47
N ASP A 113 -0.15 0.02 -10.60
CA ASP A 113 1.20 -0.39 -10.16
C ASP A 113 1.17 -1.72 -9.44
N TYR A 114 0.12 -1.98 -8.65
CA TYR A 114 -0.06 -3.25 -7.97
C TYR A 114 -0.16 -4.43 -8.94
N LEU A 115 -0.90 -4.25 -10.06
CA LEU A 115 -0.98 -5.23 -11.14
C LEU A 115 0.34 -5.34 -11.91
N VAL A 116 0.97 -4.22 -12.26
CA VAL A 116 2.23 -4.21 -13.01
C VAL A 116 3.32 -4.98 -12.27
N GLU A 117 3.38 -4.84 -10.95
CA GLU A 117 4.37 -5.53 -10.12
C GLU A 117 3.97 -6.98 -9.77
N GLY A 118 2.67 -7.29 -9.64
CA GLY A 118 2.18 -8.55 -9.09
C GLY A 118 1.39 -9.47 -10.04
N GLY A 119 1.05 -9.03 -11.26
CA GLY A 119 0.03 -9.65 -12.12
C GLY A 119 0.23 -11.14 -12.40
N SER A 120 1.45 -11.55 -12.75
CA SER A 120 1.78 -12.96 -12.96
C SER A 120 1.65 -13.79 -11.67
N SER A 121 2.00 -13.21 -10.52
CA SER A 121 1.88 -13.87 -9.21
C SER A 121 0.41 -14.06 -8.80
N PHE A 122 -0.46 -13.09 -9.10
CA PHE A 122 -1.91 -13.27 -8.96
C PHE A 122 -2.44 -14.39 -9.83
N ALA A 123 -2.07 -14.43 -11.12
CA ALA A 123 -2.47 -15.50 -12.02
C ALA A 123 -1.95 -16.87 -11.55
N THR A 124 -0.76 -16.92 -10.94
CA THR A 124 -0.22 -18.13 -10.31
C THR A 124 -1.12 -18.61 -9.17
N ILE A 125 -1.61 -17.73 -8.30
CA ILE A 125 -2.46 -18.12 -7.16
C ILE A 125 -3.90 -18.40 -7.61
N LEU A 126 -4.54 -17.47 -8.31
CA LEU A 126 -5.97 -17.48 -8.60
C LEU A 126 -6.34 -18.40 -9.77
N GLY A 127 -5.40 -18.59 -10.70
CA GLY A 127 -5.59 -19.38 -11.91
C GLY A 127 -5.42 -18.54 -13.18
N GLN A 128 -5.14 -19.23 -14.28
CA GLN A 128 -4.88 -18.63 -15.59
C GLN A 128 -6.17 -18.28 -16.36
N GLN A 129 -7.34 -18.59 -15.79
CA GLN A 129 -8.66 -18.41 -16.41
C GLN A 129 -9.22 -16.99 -16.26
N PHE A 130 -8.52 -16.12 -15.53
CA PHE A 130 -9.00 -14.78 -15.19
C PHE A 130 -8.13 -13.72 -15.85
N ASP A 131 -8.77 -12.64 -16.30
CA ASP A 131 -8.08 -11.38 -16.49
C ASP A 131 -7.77 -10.83 -15.08
N ILE A 132 -6.50 -10.64 -14.73
CA ILE A 132 -6.15 -9.97 -13.48
C ILE A 132 -6.11 -8.47 -13.77
N VAL A 133 -6.95 -7.69 -13.09
CA VAL A 133 -7.20 -6.29 -13.43
C VAL A 133 -6.83 -5.40 -12.25
N GLY A 134 -5.84 -4.54 -12.43
CA GLY A 134 -5.57 -3.41 -11.56
C GLY A 134 -6.25 -2.16 -12.09
N PHE A 135 -6.85 -1.36 -11.22
CA PHE A 135 -7.38 -0.05 -11.59
C PHE A 135 -7.02 1.00 -10.53
N ASP A 136 -6.75 2.21 -10.99
CA ASP A 136 -6.56 3.33 -10.08
C ASP A 136 -7.93 3.97 -9.79
N PRO A 137 -8.38 4.06 -8.52
CA PRO A 137 -9.59 4.78 -8.19
C PRO A 137 -9.58 6.20 -8.76
N ARG A 138 -10.76 6.78 -8.97
CA ARG A 138 -10.90 8.19 -9.34
C ARG A 138 -10.04 9.08 -8.41
N GLY A 139 -9.28 10.00 -9.00
CA GLY A 139 -8.40 10.88 -8.24
C GLY A 139 -7.08 10.26 -7.77
N VAL A 140 -6.78 9.00 -8.10
CA VAL A 140 -5.55 8.29 -7.71
C VAL A 140 -4.65 8.10 -8.94
N SER A 141 -3.35 8.41 -8.78
CA SER A 141 -2.27 8.06 -9.70
C SER A 141 -2.59 8.39 -11.17
N TYR A 142 -2.81 7.38 -12.01
CA TYR A 142 -2.99 7.57 -13.45
C TYR A 142 -4.43 7.94 -13.86
N SER A 143 -5.39 7.86 -12.94
CA SER A 143 -6.78 8.28 -13.17
C SER A 143 -6.91 9.79 -13.10
N THR A 144 -7.74 10.35 -14.00
CA THR A 144 -7.94 11.81 -14.10
C THR A 144 -9.41 12.20 -13.88
N PRO A 145 -9.70 13.39 -13.31
CA PRO A 145 -8.74 14.35 -12.75
C PRO A 145 -8.03 13.80 -11.50
N THR A 146 -6.72 14.00 -11.43
CA THR A 146 -5.88 13.50 -10.32
C THR A 146 -5.97 14.47 -9.13
N THR A 147 -6.03 13.94 -7.91
CA THR A 147 -6.15 14.76 -6.70
C THR A 147 -4.81 15.37 -6.32
N TYR A 148 -4.69 16.70 -6.34
CA TYR A 148 -3.47 17.40 -5.91
C TYR A 148 -3.76 18.55 -4.96
N PHE A 149 -2.97 18.65 -3.90
CA PHE A 149 -2.99 19.78 -2.96
C PHE A 149 -1.75 20.66 -3.12
N PHE A 150 -0.62 20.04 -3.43
CA PHE A 150 0.68 20.67 -3.68
C PHE A 150 0.87 20.91 -5.18
N GLU A 151 1.47 22.05 -5.54
CA GLU A 151 1.71 22.41 -6.95
C GLU A 151 2.85 21.59 -7.58
N THR A 152 3.78 21.10 -6.76
CA THR A 152 4.97 20.39 -7.22
C THR A 152 5.36 19.28 -6.25
N ASP A 153 6.10 18.28 -6.73
CA ASP A 153 6.65 17.23 -5.86
C ASP A 153 7.64 17.77 -4.83
N VAL A 154 8.30 18.90 -5.13
CA VAL A 154 9.17 19.59 -4.17
C VAL A 154 8.37 20.14 -3.01
N GLU A 155 7.22 20.78 -3.27
CA GLU A 155 6.33 21.27 -2.22
C GLU A 155 5.81 20.11 -1.37
N ARG A 156 5.40 18.99 -2.00
CA ARG A 156 4.98 17.77 -1.29
C ARG A 156 6.11 17.20 -0.43
N ALA A 157 7.32 17.05 -0.97
CA ALA A 157 8.47 16.53 -0.24
C ALA A 157 8.91 17.43 0.92
N LEU A 158 8.72 18.76 0.82
CA LEU A 158 8.93 19.69 1.93
C LEU A 158 7.84 19.55 3.01
N TRP A 159 6.59 19.26 2.61
CA TRP A 159 5.51 19.00 3.56
C TRP A 159 5.63 17.63 4.24
N MET A 160 6.09 16.62 3.49
CA MET A 160 6.24 15.20 3.88
C MET A 160 7.63 14.70 3.51
N PRO A 161 8.67 15.08 4.26
CA PRO A 161 10.00 14.56 3.97
C PRO A 161 10.00 13.03 4.17
N PRO A 162 10.66 12.27 3.27
CA PRO A 162 10.63 10.81 3.29
C PRO A 162 11.07 10.21 4.65
N THR A 163 11.96 10.91 5.33
CA THR A 163 12.50 10.50 6.64
C THR A 163 11.51 10.64 7.80
N LEU A 164 10.37 11.32 7.64
CA LEU A 164 9.45 11.60 8.74
C LEU A 164 8.09 10.90 8.63
N ASN A 165 7.78 10.23 7.51
CA ASN A 165 6.48 9.62 7.21
C ASN A 165 5.30 10.31 7.95
N ASN A 166 4.99 11.54 7.54
CA ASN A 166 4.09 12.44 8.27
C ASN A 166 2.63 11.98 8.34
N VAL A 167 2.26 10.85 7.75
CA VAL A 167 0.94 10.23 7.92
C VAL A 167 0.77 9.66 9.33
N TYR A 168 1.87 9.24 9.95
CA TYR A 168 1.90 8.64 11.28
C TYR A 168 2.83 9.42 12.22
N PRO A 169 2.47 10.66 12.59
CA PRO A 169 3.26 11.45 13.52
C PRO A 169 3.16 10.83 14.92
N ALA A 170 4.27 10.81 15.66
CA ALA A 170 4.24 10.42 17.06
C ALA A 170 3.52 11.49 17.90
N LEU A 171 2.22 11.31 18.16
CA LEU A 171 1.39 12.27 18.90
C LEU A 171 1.78 12.41 20.38
N ASN A 172 2.61 11.51 20.91
CA ASN A 172 3.21 11.66 22.24
C ASN A 172 4.59 12.34 22.23
N GLN A 173 5.15 12.71 21.08
CA GLN A 173 6.53 13.23 20.97
C GLN A 173 6.72 14.55 21.73
N SER A 174 5.74 15.45 21.66
CA SER A 174 5.71 16.74 22.36
C SER A 174 4.32 17.07 22.88
N ALA A 175 4.23 18.01 23.84
CA ALA A 175 2.95 18.42 24.44
C ALA A 175 2.01 19.13 23.45
N ASP A 176 2.56 19.67 22.36
CA ASP A 176 1.83 20.40 21.32
C ASP A 176 1.61 19.57 20.04
N ALA A 177 2.02 18.29 20.00
CA ALA A 177 1.95 17.46 18.79
C ALA A 177 0.53 17.40 18.18
N VAL A 178 -0.50 17.16 18.99
CA VAL A 178 -1.90 17.17 18.53
C VAL A 178 -2.30 18.54 17.97
N ALA A 179 -1.90 19.63 18.62
CA ALA A 179 -2.20 20.99 18.16
C ALA A 179 -1.49 21.32 16.84
N GLN A 180 -0.24 20.86 16.66
CA GLN A 180 0.48 21.00 15.40
C GLN A 180 -0.17 20.20 14.27
N GLN A 181 -0.59 18.96 14.54
CA GLN A 181 -1.28 18.14 13.53
C GLN A 181 -2.64 18.73 13.17
N TRP A 182 -3.39 19.27 14.13
CA TRP A 182 -4.62 20.00 13.84
C TRP A 182 -4.36 21.22 12.93
N ALA A 183 -3.32 22.02 13.21
CA ALA A 183 -2.98 23.16 12.36
C ALA A 183 -2.57 22.74 10.94
N ARG A 184 -1.82 21.63 10.81
CA ARG A 184 -1.47 21.01 9.53
C ARG A 184 -2.72 20.53 8.78
N ALA A 185 -3.69 19.93 9.48
CA ALA A 185 -4.97 19.52 8.91
C ALA A 185 -5.75 20.71 8.32
N GLN A 186 -5.78 21.85 9.03
CA GLN A 186 -6.42 23.08 8.51
C GLN A 186 -5.75 23.59 7.23
N ILE A 187 -4.42 23.48 7.13
CA ILE A 187 -3.67 23.85 5.92
C ILE A 187 -4.05 22.91 4.77
N ILE A 188 -4.02 21.59 4.99
CA ILE A 188 -4.37 20.60 3.96
C ILE A 188 -5.80 20.80 3.45
N GLY A 189 -6.77 20.97 4.35
CA GLY A 189 -8.15 21.23 3.96
C GLY A 189 -8.31 22.52 3.17
N GLN A 190 -7.55 23.57 3.49
CA GLN A 190 -7.57 24.81 2.72
C GLN A 190 -6.88 24.67 1.35
N LEU A 191 -5.77 23.93 1.27
CA LEU A 191 -5.12 23.63 -0.01
C LEU A 191 -6.06 22.82 -0.91
N ALA A 192 -6.73 21.80 -0.39
CA ALA A 192 -7.73 21.04 -1.14
C ALA A 192 -8.82 21.94 -1.72
N VAL A 193 -9.38 22.88 -0.93
CA VAL A 193 -10.35 23.88 -1.44
C VAL A 193 -9.76 24.74 -2.55
N ASN A 194 -8.53 25.23 -2.36
CA ASN A 194 -7.88 26.11 -3.34
C ASN A 194 -7.52 25.39 -4.65
N ARG A 195 -7.31 24.07 -4.62
CA ARG A 195 -6.96 23.24 -5.79
C ARG A 195 -8.14 22.49 -6.40
N ASN A 196 -9.36 22.72 -5.90
CA ASN A 196 -10.56 22.07 -6.39
C ASN A 196 -11.16 22.77 -7.62
N GLU A 197 -10.34 23.08 -8.63
CA GLU A 197 -10.82 23.68 -9.87
C GLU A 197 -11.81 22.75 -10.57
N GLY A 198 -13.02 23.23 -10.89
CA GLY A 198 -14.08 22.38 -11.45
C GLY A 198 -14.82 21.51 -10.43
N ASN A 199 -14.56 21.68 -9.13
CA ASN A 199 -15.26 21.01 -8.03
C ASN A 199 -15.20 19.46 -8.07
N TYR A 200 -14.10 18.88 -8.58
CA TYR A 200 -14.00 17.43 -8.74
C TYR A 200 -13.66 16.67 -7.45
N ILE A 201 -12.92 17.27 -6.52
CA ILE A 201 -12.33 16.57 -5.36
C ILE A 201 -13.40 15.93 -4.47
N GLN A 202 -14.55 16.60 -4.31
CA GLN A 202 -15.68 16.07 -3.52
C GLN A 202 -16.26 14.75 -4.08
N TYR A 203 -15.97 14.41 -5.33
CA TYR A 203 -16.42 13.16 -5.96
C TYR A 203 -15.41 12.02 -5.83
N MET A 204 -14.24 12.25 -5.23
CA MET A 204 -13.20 11.24 -4.97
C MET A 204 -13.50 10.45 -3.70
N THR A 205 -14.63 9.74 -3.74
CA THR A 205 -15.24 9.03 -2.60
C THR A 205 -15.38 7.54 -2.93
N THR A 206 -15.44 6.71 -1.89
CA THR A 206 -15.50 5.26 -2.02
C THR A 206 -16.77 4.79 -2.72
N ASP A 207 -17.90 5.43 -2.46
CA ASP A 207 -19.19 5.06 -3.07
C ASP A 207 -19.21 5.32 -4.58
N ASN A 208 -18.57 6.39 -5.01
CA ASN A 208 -18.38 6.73 -6.41
C ASN A 208 -17.37 5.79 -7.09
N THR A 209 -16.30 5.41 -6.38
CA THR A 209 -15.35 4.38 -6.86
C THR A 209 -16.05 3.01 -7.00
N ALA A 210 -16.95 2.64 -6.10
CA ALA A 210 -17.73 1.41 -6.20
C ALA A 210 -18.65 1.41 -7.45
N ARG A 211 -19.20 2.57 -7.82
CA ARG A 211 -19.94 2.73 -9.09
C ARG A 211 -19.01 2.56 -10.29
N ASP A 212 -17.79 3.07 -10.23
CA ASP A 212 -16.79 2.86 -11.29
C ASP A 212 -16.44 1.38 -11.43
N MET A 213 -16.29 0.64 -10.33
CA MET A 213 -16.07 -0.81 -10.38
C MET A 213 -17.19 -1.52 -11.14
N LEU A 214 -18.46 -1.12 -10.95
CA LEU A 214 -19.57 -1.67 -11.72
C LEU A 214 -19.44 -1.33 -13.23
N ARG A 215 -19.03 -0.10 -13.57
CA ARG A 215 -18.78 0.30 -14.97
C ARG A 215 -17.63 -0.47 -15.59
N ILE A 216 -16.55 -0.72 -14.84
CA ILE A 216 -15.42 -1.55 -15.29
C ILE A 216 -15.92 -2.95 -15.63
N VAL A 217 -16.61 -3.61 -14.70
CA VAL A 217 -17.15 -4.97 -14.87
C VAL A 217 -18.07 -5.05 -16.10
N GLN A 218 -18.95 -4.05 -16.28
CA GLN A 218 -19.82 -3.94 -17.46
C GLN A 218 -19.04 -3.73 -18.76
N ALA A 219 -17.95 -2.96 -18.74
CA ALA A 219 -17.12 -2.73 -19.92
C ALA A 219 -16.34 -3.98 -20.36
N PHE A 220 -16.07 -4.92 -19.42
CA PHE A 220 -15.60 -6.27 -19.74
C PHE A 220 -16.72 -7.21 -20.24
N GLY A 221 -17.98 -6.78 -20.22
CA GLY A 221 -19.14 -7.60 -20.61
C GLY A 221 -19.68 -8.51 -19.52
N PHE A 222 -19.33 -8.27 -18.25
CA PHE A 222 -19.81 -9.03 -17.10
C PHE A 222 -20.82 -8.21 -16.30
N GLU A 223 -21.68 -8.89 -15.54
CA GLU A 223 -22.68 -8.25 -14.68
C GLU A 223 -22.31 -8.28 -13.20
N LYS A 224 -21.47 -9.25 -12.79
CA LYS A 224 -21.12 -9.48 -11.39
C LYS A 224 -19.64 -9.25 -11.14
N LEU A 225 -19.34 -8.53 -10.08
CA LEU A 225 -17.99 -8.20 -9.65
C LEU A 225 -17.28 -9.44 -9.12
N GLN A 226 -16.06 -9.66 -9.62
CA GLN A 226 -15.05 -10.45 -8.92
C GLN A 226 -13.95 -9.49 -8.47
N TYR A 227 -13.58 -9.54 -7.20
CA TYR A 227 -12.76 -8.52 -6.56
C TYR A 227 -11.95 -9.09 -5.40
N TRP A 228 -10.71 -8.66 -5.29
CA TRP A 228 -9.88 -8.84 -4.10
C TRP A 228 -9.37 -7.47 -3.64
N GLY A 229 -9.96 -6.98 -2.56
CA GLY A 229 -9.59 -5.73 -1.92
C GLY A 229 -8.85 -5.99 -0.61
N VAL A 230 -7.70 -5.36 -0.47
CA VAL A 230 -6.84 -5.49 0.70
C VAL A 230 -6.86 -4.18 1.49
N SER A 231 -6.85 -4.23 2.82
CA SER A 231 -6.80 -3.03 3.67
C SER A 231 -7.99 -2.10 3.42
N TYR A 232 -7.81 -0.80 3.12
CA TYR A 232 -8.88 0.09 2.63
C TYR A 232 -9.71 -0.52 1.48
N GLY A 233 -9.11 -1.38 0.65
CA GLY A 233 -9.85 -2.12 -0.38
C GLY A 233 -11.00 -2.98 0.20
N SER A 234 -10.95 -3.34 1.48
CA SER A 234 -12.06 -3.97 2.20
C SER A 234 -13.28 -3.05 2.31
N VAL A 235 -13.08 -1.77 2.66
CA VAL A 235 -14.15 -0.76 2.73
C VAL A 235 -14.77 -0.60 1.35
N LEU A 236 -13.93 -0.49 0.31
CA LEU A 236 -14.41 -0.39 -1.06
C LEU A 236 -15.23 -1.61 -1.51
N GLY A 237 -14.77 -2.82 -1.20
CA GLY A 237 -15.49 -4.06 -1.50
C GLY A 237 -16.82 -4.19 -0.74
N SER A 238 -16.82 -3.86 0.55
CA SER A 238 -18.01 -3.86 1.41
C SER A 238 -19.01 -2.79 0.98
N THR A 239 -18.56 -1.58 0.63
CA THR A 239 -19.42 -0.52 0.08
C THR A 239 -20.03 -0.93 -1.25
N PHE A 240 -19.27 -1.58 -2.13
CA PHE A 240 -19.83 -2.15 -3.36
C PHE A 240 -20.93 -3.18 -3.04
N ALA A 241 -20.67 -4.12 -2.12
CA ALA A 241 -21.64 -5.16 -1.77
C ALA A 241 -22.92 -4.58 -1.15
N SER A 242 -22.83 -3.48 -0.40
CA SER A 242 -23.99 -2.77 0.16
C SER A 242 -24.77 -1.97 -0.88
N LEU A 243 -24.09 -1.35 -1.85
CA LEU A 243 -24.74 -0.57 -2.91
C LEU A 243 -25.33 -1.45 -4.02
N PHE A 244 -24.66 -2.55 -4.35
CA PHE A 244 -24.96 -3.42 -5.48
C PHE A 244 -25.00 -4.91 -5.08
N PRO A 245 -25.84 -5.31 -4.11
CA PRO A 245 -25.87 -6.68 -3.60
C PRO A 245 -26.10 -7.72 -4.70
N ASP A 246 -26.89 -7.37 -5.72
CA ASP A 246 -27.21 -8.28 -6.84
C ASP A 246 -26.04 -8.46 -7.82
N ASN A 247 -25.09 -7.51 -7.84
CA ASN A 247 -23.91 -7.55 -8.69
C ASN A 247 -22.69 -8.17 -7.98
N VAL A 248 -22.86 -8.82 -6.83
CA VAL A 248 -21.76 -9.52 -6.14
C VAL A 248 -21.54 -10.91 -6.75
N GLY A 249 -20.35 -11.15 -7.31
CA GLY A 249 -19.95 -12.43 -7.89
C GLY A 249 -18.98 -13.20 -6.99
N ARG A 250 -17.75 -12.70 -6.87
CA ARG A 250 -16.70 -13.24 -5.97
C ARG A 250 -15.96 -12.08 -5.34
N VAL A 251 -16.43 -11.62 -4.19
CA VAL A 251 -15.82 -10.50 -3.47
C VAL A 251 -15.03 -11.05 -2.29
N VAL A 252 -13.74 -10.73 -2.25
CA VAL A 252 -12.83 -10.98 -1.14
C VAL A 252 -12.46 -9.65 -0.50
N VAL A 253 -12.61 -9.57 0.82
CA VAL A 253 -12.12 -8.46 1.64
C VAL A 253 -11.09 -9.01 2.64
N ASP A 254 -9.87 -8.48 2.60
CA ASP A 254 -8.71 -9.07 3.26
C ASP A 254 -7.95 -8.01 4.09
N GLY A 255 -7.83 -8.24 5.39
CA GLY A 255 -7.38 -7.22 6.35
C GLY A 255 -8.40 -6.10 6.42
N VAL A 256 -9.47 -6.33 7.18
CA VAL A 256 -10.74 -5.60 7.03
C VAL A 256 -10.84 -4.41 7.98
N LEU A 257 -11.13 -3.22 7.47
CA LEU A 257 -11.50 -2.05 8.30
C LEU A 257 -12.96 -2.10 8.73
N ASP A 258 -13.26 -1.51 9.88
CA ASP A 258 -14.62 -1.30 10.36
C ASP A 258 -15.31 -0.19 9.56
N MET A 259 -16.42 -0.56 8.89
CA MET A 259 -17.15 0.36 8.01
C MET A 259 -17.76 1.54 8.78
N GLU A 260 -18.28 1.31 9.99
CA GLU A 260 -18.86 2.37 10.80
C GLU A 260 -17.77 3.35 11.26
N ALA A 261 -16.63 2.85 11.73
CA ALA A 261 -15.48 3.65 12.13
C ALA A 261 -14.94 4.50 10.96
N TRP A 262 -14.90 3.92 9.75
CA TRP A 262 -14.48 4.61 8.52
C TRP A 262 -15.42 5.77 8.16
N TYR A 263 -16.71 5.48 7.96
CA TYR A 263 -17.69 6.47 7.49
C TYR A 263 -18.11 7.50 8.55
N THR A 264 -17.78 7.25 9.82
CA THR A 264 -17.91 8.25 10.90
C THR A 264 -16.62 9.05 11.13
N ALA A 265 -15.52 8.76 10.42
CA ALA A 265 -14.19 9.31 10.66
C ALA A 265 -13.70 9.13 12.12
N ASN A 266 -14.28 8.20 12.86
CA ASN A 266 -13.95 7.96 14.25
C ASN A 266 -12.75 7.02 14.38
N MET A 267 -12.52 6.10 13.42
CA MET A 267 -11.34 5.22 13.32
C MET A 267 -10.93 4.47 14.62
N THR A 268 -11.86 4.34 15.57
CA THR A 268 -11.59 3.76 16.90
C THR A 268 -11.34 2.27 16.83
N ARG A 269 -10.45 1.78 17.68
CA ARG A 269 -10.16 0.34 17.90
C ARG A 269 -9.44 -0.38 16.77
N GLU A 270 -9.02 0.31 15.70
CA GLU A 270 -8.25 -0.28 14.60
C GLU A 270 -6.81 -0.66 15.02
N THR A 271 -6.35 -0.28 16.22
CA THR A 271 -5.01 -0.58 16.75
C THR A 271 -4.96 -1.64 17.86
N VAL A 272 -6.09 -2.27 18.22
CA VAL A 272 -6.15 -3.14 19.41
C VAL A 272 -5.26 -4.39 19.31
N ASP A 273 -4.93 -4.83 18.09
CA ASP A 273 -4.04 -5.96 17.83
C ASP A 273 -2.59 -5.54 17.55
N THR A 274 -2.28 -4.24 17.41
CA THR A 274 -0.89 -3.77 17.19
C THR A 274 0.04 -4.19 18.31
N ASN A 275 -0.42 -4.11 19.57
CA ASN A 275 0.34 -4.56 20.72
C ASN A 275 0.57 -6.09 20.70
N LYS A 276 -0.37 -6.88 20.15
CA LYS A 276 -0.18 -8.33 19.97
C LYS A 276 0.88 -8.63 18.90
N ALA A 277 0.90 -7.88 17.81
CA ALA A 277 1.93 -8.00 16.78
C ALA A 277 3.32 -7.66 17.33
N LEU A 278 3.44 -6.57 18.11
CA LEU A 278 4.69 -6.22 18.78
C LEU A 278 5.12 -7.29 19.80
N GLN A 279 4.18 -7.82 20.58
CA GLN A 279 4.46 -8.89 21.52
C GLN A 279 4.98 -10.15 20.80
N THR A 280 4.50 -10.42 19.59
CA THR A 280 4.99 -11.53 18.76
C THR A 280 6.46 -11.35 18.34
N PHE A 281 6.89 -10.13 18.03
CA PHE A 281 8.31 -9.82 17.81
C PHE A 281 9.13 -10.07 19.09
N ILE A 282 8.65 -9.56 20.23
CA ILE A 282 9.34 -9.66 21.53
C ILE A 282 9.52 -11.12 21.95
N ASP A 283 8.44 -11.90 21.96
CA ASP A 283 8.45 -13.30 22.37
C ASP A 283 9.24 -14.15 21.37
N GLY A 284 9.06 -13.90 20.07
CA GLY A 284 9.79 -14.59 19.02
C GLY A 284 11.30 -14.36 19.14
N CYS A 285 11.73 -13.10 19.31
CA CYS A 285 13.15 -12.76 19.43
C CYS A 285 13.80 -13.41 20.66
N ALA A 286 13.12 -13.45 21.82
CA ALA A 286 13.62 -14.15 23.00
C ALA A 286 13.69 -15.67 22.77
N ALA A 287 12.70 -16.26 22.09
CA ALA A 287 12.62 -17.70 21.89
C ALA A 287 13.67 -18.25 20.90
N VAL A 288 13.98 -17.52 19.83
CA VAL A 288 14.89 -18.01 18.77
C VAL A 288 16.37 -17.87 19.11
N GLY A 289 16.72 -17.08 20.12
CA GLY A 289 18.09 -16.91 20.57
C GLY A 289 18.90 -15.89 19.75
N PRO A 290 20.14 -15.61 20.18
CA PRO A 290 21.00 -14.58 19.58
C PRO A 290 21.49 -14.92 18.16
N ASP A 291 21.43 -16.19 17.75
CA ASP A 291 21.85 -16.63 16.41
C ASP A 291 20.84 -16.22 15.31
N ALA A 292 19.58 -15.97 15.69
CA ALA A 292 18.50 -15.61 14.76
C ALA A 292 17.88 -14.23 15.07
N CYS A 293 18.05 -13.70 16.28
CA CYS A 293 17.63 -12.35 16.63
C CYS A 293 18.80 -11.53 17.21
N SER A 294 19.28 -10.52 16.47
CA SER A 294 20.39 -9.66 16.93
C SER A 294 20.05 -8.80 18.15
N PHE A 295 18.76 -8.51 18.39
CA PHE A 295 18.27 -7.76 19.56
C PHE A 295 17.89 -8.67 20.74
N HIS A 296 18.34 -9.93 20.73
CA HIS A 296 18.00 -10.93 21.74
C HIS A 296 18.39 -10.51 23.17
N ALA A 297 17.52 -10.86 24.12
CA ALA A 297 17.80 -10.90 25.55
C ALA A 297 17.21 -12.18 26.16
N ASN A 298 17.53 -12.50 27.42
CA ASN A 298 17.21 -13.82 28.00
C ASN A 298 15.71 -14.04 28.26
N SER A 299 14.90 -12.99 28.16
CA SER A 299 13.45 -13.06 28.31
C SER A 299 12.74 -11.96 27.54
N SER A 300 11.47 -12.19 27.21
CA SER A 300 10.57 -11.18 26.65
C SER A 300 10.56 -9.89 27.48
N ALA A 301 10.57 -10.01 28.81
CA ALA A 301 10.57 -8.86 29.72
C ALA A 301 11.85 -8.01 29.59
N GLU A 302 13.01 -8.62 29.38
CA GLU A 302 14.26 -7.90 29.13
C GLU A 302 14.23 -7.19 27.76
N ILE A 303 13.70 -7.84 26.72
CA ILE A 303 13.53 -7.21 25.39
C ILE A 303 12.59 -6.01 25.47
N THR A 304 11.45 -6.14 26.15
CA THR A 304 10.52 -5.03 26.40
C THR A 304 11.21 -3.89 27.15
N ALA A 305 11.96 -4.19 28.21
CA ALA A 305 12.69 -3.18 28.98
C ALA A 305 13.74 -2.46 28.12
N ASN A 306 14.47 -3.19 27.28
CA ASN A 306 15.46 -2.63 26.36
C ASN A 306 14.80 -1.73 25.30
N LEU A 307 13.69 -2.16 24.71
CA LEU A 307 12.94 -1.38 23.72
C LEU A 307 12.37 -0.08 24.33
N ASN A 308 11.83 -0.16 25.55
CA ASN A 308 11.33 1.00 26.28
C ASN A 308 12.45 1.98 26.64
N ALA A 309 13.61 1.47 27.10
CA ALA A 309 14.77 2.30 27.39
C ALA A 309 15.30 2.99 26.14
N LEU A 310 15.37 2.28 25.01
CA LEU A 310 15.80 2.83 23.73
C LEU A 310 14.84 3.91 23.23
N SER A 311 13.53 3.65 23.32
CA SER A 311 12.46 4.59 22.99
C SER A 311 12.49 5.86 23.85
N ALA A 312 12.76 5.73 25.14
CA ALA A 312 12.90 6.87 26.04
C ALA A 312 14.18 7.67 25.76
N ALA A 313 15.29 6.99 25.47
CA ALA A 313 16.58 7.62 25.16
C ALA A 313 16.52 8.43 23.86
N ILE A 314 16.01 7.85 22.78
CA ILE A 314 15.95 8.52 21.46
C ILE A 314 15.02 9.73 21.46
N LYS A 315 14.00 9.73 22.33
CA LYS A 315 13.08 10.86 22.51
C LYS A 315 13.78 12.10 23.07
N VAL A 316 14.84 11.92 23.86
CA VAL A 316 15.64 13.01 24.44
C VAL A 316 16.89 13.30 23.60
N GLN A 317 17.51 12.27 23.04
CA GLN A 317 18.75 12.36 22.27
C GLN A 317 18.62 11.58 20.96
N PRO A 318 18.09 12.21 19.88
CA PRO A 318 18.01 11.57 18.57
C PRO A 318 19.40 11.40 17.94
N PHE A 319 19.52 10.47 16.99
CA PHE A 319 20.79 10.13 16.36
C PHE A 319 20.99 10.84 15.02
N PRO A 320 22.08 11.59 14.83
CA PRO A 320 22.44 12.10 13.51
C PRO A 320 23.03 10.98 12.64
N VAL A 321 22.64 10.93 11.37
CA VAL A 321 23.18 9.98 10.40
C VAL A 321 23.72 10.74 9.20
N VAL A 322 24.94 10.39 8.79
CA VAL A 322 25.58 10.89 7.57
C VAL A 322 26.16 9.70 6.84
N THR A 323 25.70 9.48 5.61
CA THR A 323 26.22 8.47 4.68
C THR A 323 26.77 9.16 3.44
N PRO A 324 27.50 8.44 2.56
CA PRO A 324 27.94 9.02 1.29
C PRO A 324 26.80 9.47 0.36
N LEU A 325 25.59 8.89 0.51
CA LEU A 325 24.46 9.13 -0.39
C LEU A 325 23.39 10.05 0.22
N SER A 326 23.28 10.11 1.55
CA SER A 326 22.22 10.86 2.24
C SER A 326 22.55 11.15 3.70
N TYR A 327 21.83 12.09 4.31
CA TYR A 327 21.98 12.50 5.71
C TYR A 327 20.64 12.84 6.33
N GLY A 328 20.49 12.63 7.64
CA GLY A 328 19.23 12.85 8.33
C GLY A 328 19.34 12.59 9.84
N VAL A 329 18.17 12.51 10.49
CA VAL A 329 18.04 12.27 11.92
C VAL A 329 17.13 11.06 12.12
N VAL A 330 17.59 10.11 12.93
CA VAL A 330 16.74 9.05 13.46
C VAL A 330 16.27 9.48 14.84
N ASP A 331 15.00 9.89 14.91
CA ASP A 331 14.33 10.35 16.12
C ASP A 331 13.28 9.34 16.60
N TYR A 332 12.50 9.73 17.61
CA TYR A 332 11.45 8.89 18.17
C TYR A 332 10.38 8.50 17.13
N THR A 333 9.97 9.44 16.28
CA THR A 333 8.98 9.20 15.22
C THR A 333 9.53 8.23 14.18
N PHE A 334 10.81 8.38 13.80
CA PHE A 334 11.49 7.43 12.90
C PHE A 334 11.48 6.02 13.48
N LEU A 335 11.91 5.85 14.73
CA LEU A 335 11.92 4.53 15.40
C LEU A 335 10.53 3.89 15.43
N ARG A 336 9.50 4.68 15.75
CA ARG A 336 8.11 4.24 15.82
C ARG A 336 7.61 3.72 14.47
N ASN A 337 7.82 4.49 13.41
CA ASN A 337 7.44 4.11 12.04
C ASN A 337 8.22 2.87 11.58
N PHE A 338 9.52 2.80 11.88
CA PHE A 338 10.34 1.65 11.53
C PHE A 338 9.88 0.35 12.23
N ILE A 339 9.48 0.44 13.51
CA ILE A 339 8.87 -0.69 14.21
C ILE A 339 7.54 -1.06 13.55
N PHE A 340 6.67 -0.08 13.27
CA PHE A 340 5.37 -0.33 12.68
C PHE A 340 5.46 -0.99 11.30
N ASP A 341 6.35 -0.53 10.42
CA ASP A 341 6.61 -1.17 9.12
C ASP A 341 6.97 -2.64 9.28
N ALA A 342 7.78 -2.96 10.29
CA ALA A 342 8.13 -4.34 10.59
C ALA A 342 6.93 -5.14 11.11
N LEU A 343 6.05 -4.56 11.94
CA LEU A 343 4.81 -5.20 12.36
C LEU A 343 3.88 -5.47 11.16
N TYR A 344 3.88 -4.58 10.17
CA TYR A 344 3.06 -4.69 8.96
C TYR A 344 3.46 -5.89 8.07
N SER A 345 4.76 -6.19 7.97
CA SER A 345 5.30 -7.31 7.18
C SER A 345 6.34 -8.13 7.94
N PRO A 346 5.91 -8.87 8.98
CA PRO A 346 6.79 -9.40 10.02
C PRO A 346 7.75 -10.47 9.50
N TYR A 347 7.33 -11.33 8.58
CA TYR A 347 8.18 -12.40 8.03
C TYR A 347 9.32 -11.89 7.15
N GLU A 348 9.22 -10.64 6.67
CA GLU A 348 10.29 -10.00 5.90
C GLU A 348 11.14 -9.09 6.78
N LEU A 349 10.53 -8.43 7.77
CA LEU A 349 11.12 -7.26 8.44
C LEU A 349 11.47 -7.47 9.91
N PHE A 350 11.06 -8.57 10.58
CA PHE A 350 11.44 -8.80 11.98
C PHE A 350 12.95 -9.01 12.17
N ALA A 351 13.61 -9.81 11.31
CA ALA A 351 15.06 -9.97 11.38
C ALA A 351 15.82 -8.66 11.08
N PRO A 352 15.50 -7.89 10.02
CA PRO A 352 16.04 -6.54 9.83
C PRO A 352 15.77 -5.60 11.00
N LEU A 353 14.59 -5.64 11.60
CA LEU A 353 14.24 -4.85 12.78
C LEU A 353 15.14 -5.18 13.96
N ALA A 354 15.33 -6.47 14.26
CA ALA A 354 16.22 -6.91 15.32
C ALA A 354 17.66 -6.41 15.10
N GLN A 355 18.17 -6.46 13.87
CA GLN A 355 19.49 -5.93 13.57
C GLN A 355 19.56 -4.41 13.78
N ALA A 356 18.59 -3.67 13.26
CA ALA A 356 18.53 -2.22 13.39
C ALA A 356 18.42 -1.75 14.85
N LEU A 357 17.61 -2.43 15.68
CA LEU A 357 17.49 -2.14 17.11
C LEU A 357 18.79 -2.44 17.87
N ALA A 358 19.49 -3.52 17.53
CA ALA A 358 20.78 -3.86 18.14
C ALA A 358 21.87 -2.83 17.80
N ASP A 359 21.93 -2.39 16.53
CA ASP A 359 22.86 -1.35 16.10
C ASP A 359 22.54 -0.01 16.77
N LEU A 360 21.25 0.34 16.87
CA LEU A 360 20.81 1.57 17.52
C LEU A 360 21.13 1.56 19.02
N ALA A 361 21.02 0.42 19.70
CA ALA A 361 21.35 0.27 21.12
C ALA A 361 22.83 0.53 21.45
N VAL A 362 23.74 0.36 20.47
CA VAL A 362 25.17 0.72 20.60
C VAL A 362 25.51 2.07 19.97
N GLY A 363 24.49 2.85 19.60
CA GLY A 363 24.62 4.21 19.09
C GLY A 363 24.83 4.32 17.58
N ASN A 364 24.59 3.25 16.81
CA ASN A 364 24.66 3.25 15.35
C ASN A 364 23.26 3.25 14.73
N ALA A 365 22.78 4.43 14.31
CA ALA A 365 21.49 4.56 13.65
C ALA A 365 21.52 4.35 12.13
N THR A 366 22.69 4.04 11.55
CA THR A 366 22.87 3.98 10.09
C THR A 366 22.02 2.88 9.47
N THR A 367 22.00 1.69 10.04
CA THR A 367 21.23 0.53 9.53
C THR A 367 19.75 0.85 9.42
N MET A 368 19.18 1.44 10.48
CA MET A 368 17.78 1.88 10.51
C MET A 368 17.51 2.97 9.49
N TYR A 369 18.40 3.96 9.37
CA TYR A 369 18.25 5.09 8.46
C TYR A 369 18.27 4.69 6.98
N VAL A 370 19.22 3.83 6.57
CA VAL A 370 19.36 3.43 5.15
C VAL A 370 18.32 2.41 4.72
N ALA A 371 17.73 1.66 5.65
CA ALA A 371 16.69 0.68 5.36
C ALA A 371 15.39 1.30 4.84
N GLN A 372 15.17 2.60 5.08
CA GLN A 372 14.03 3.36 4.56
C GLN A 372 14.27 3.92 3.13
N GLU A 373 15.30 3.43 2.43
CA GLU A 373 15.64 3.80 1.04
C GLU A 373 15.55 5.32 0.76
N VAL A 374 16.14 6.14 1.63
CA VAL A 374 16.16 7.60 1.45
C VAL A 374 16.99 7.94 0.21
N SER A 375 16.34 7.94 -0.95
CA SER A 375 16.96 8.31 -2.22
C SER A 375 17.45 9.76 -2.13
N PRO A 376 18.66 10.08 -2.60
CA PRO A 376 19.07 11.47 -2.73
C PRO A 376 18.05 12.24 -3.57
N PHE A 377 17.85 13.51 -3.21
CA PHE A 377 17.07 14.43 -4.03
C PHE A 377 17.80 14.62 -5.37
N GLU A 378 17.23 14.11 -6.45
CA GLU A 378 17.70 14.34 -7.82
C GLU A 378 16.75 15.29 -8.54
N CYS A 379 17.29 16.40 -9.06
CA CYS A 379 16.51 17.39 -9.81
C CYS A 379 16.71 17.16 -11.31
N GLU A 380 15.74 16.51 -11.96
CA GLU A 380 15.73 16.37 -13.42
C GLU A 380 14.95 17.53 -14.08
N CYS A 381 15.55 18.71 -14.20
CA CYS A 381 14.93 19.91 -14.79
C CYS A 381 14.37 19.77 -16.22
N ASN A 382 14.51 18.61 -16.87
CA ASN A 382 14.17 18.35 -18.27
C ASN A 382 13.09 17.28 -18.48
N SER A 383 12.54 16.69 -17.42
CA SER A 383 11.54 15.65 -17.59
C SER A 383 10.16 16.25 -17.92
N THR A 384 9.44 15.52 -18.76
CA THR A 384 8.13 15.89 -19.32
C THR A 384 7.03 14.97 -18.82
N MET A 385 7.26 14.24 -17.72
CA MET A 385 6.28 13.30 -17.18
C MET A 385 5.19 14.05 -16.40
N PRO A 386 3.90 13.90 -16.76
CA PRO A 386 2.79 14.46 -15.99
C PRO A 386 2.43 13.63 -14.73
N PHE A 387 3.23 12.62 -14.39
CA PHE A 387 2.99 11.78 -13.21
C PHE A 387 3.62 12.42 -11.97
N HIS A 388 2.78 13.00 -11.13
CA HIS A 388 3.14 13.33 -9.76
C HIS A 388 2.56 12.23 -8.86
N GLU A 389 3.38 11.67 -7.98
CA GLU A 389 2.84 10.80 -6.95
C GLU A 389 1.85 11.60 -6.08
N ASN A 390 0.65 11.05 -5.87
CA ASN A 390 -0.43 11.76 -5.19
C ASN A 390 -1.13 10.91 -4.12
N SER A 391 -0.49 9.81 -3.71
CA SER A 391 -1.13 8.81 -2.86
C SER A 391 -1.60 9.42 -1.53
N TYR A 392 -0.83 10.34 -0.94
CA TYR A 392 -1.23 11.07 0.26
C TYR A 392 -2.47 11.95 0.03
N GLU A 393 -2.46 12.81 -1.00
CA GLU A 393 -3.58 13.71 -1.27
C GLU A 393 -4.86 12.94 -1.58
N ALA A 394 -4.75 11.88 -2.37
CA ALA A 394 -5.87 11.00 -2.65
C ALA A 394 -6.35 10.28 -1.39
N ALA A 395 -5.44 9.81 -0.52
CA ALA A 395 -5.82 9.14 0.72
C ALA A 395 -6.62 10.05 1.64
N VAL A 396 -6.18 11.31 1.80
CA VAL A 396 -6.89 12.33 2.58
C VAL A 396 -8.24 12.67 1.94
N ALA A 397 -8.29 12.87 0.63
CA ALA A 397 -9.54 13.20 -0.06
C ALA A 397 -10.59 12.10 0.07
N ILE A 398 -10.16 10.84 -0.05
CA ILE A 398 -11.04 9.67 0.07
C ILE A 398 -11.50 9.48 1.51
N ALA A 399 -10.57 9.33 2.46
CA ALA A 399 -10.90 9.03 3.85
C ALA A 399 -11.77 10.14 4.48
N CYS A 400 -11.42 11.40 4.27
CA CYS A 400 -12.17 12.51 4.82
C CYS A 400 -13.42 12.87 4.01
N GLY A 401 -13.44 12.59 2.70
CA GLY A 401 -14.63 12.78 1.86
C GLY A 401 -15.73 11.76 2.14
N ASP A 402 -15.36 10.53 2.53
CA ASP A 402 -16.29 9.50 2.99
C ASP A 402 -16.84 9.78 4.39
N GLY A 403 -15.93 10.22 5.27
CA GLY A 403 -16.20 10.49 6.67
C GLY A 403 -17.34 11.46 6.92
N THR A 404 -17.84 11.44 8.16
CA THR A 404 -18.79 12.46 8.59
C THR A 404 -18.06 13.80 8.76
N PRO A 405 -18.63 14.92 8.30
CA PRO A 405 -18.01 16.23 8.52
C PRO A 405 -17.84 16.48 10.02
N GLU A 406 -16.59 16.53 10.47
CA GLU A 406 -16.22 16.83 11.84
C GLU A 406 -15.61 18.24 11.91
N ASN A 407 -15.88 18.95 13.00
CA ASN A 407 -15.26 20.24 13.30
C ASN A 407 -14.65 20.20 14.70
N ASP A 408 -13.88 19.14 14.96
CA ASP A 408 -13.26 18.88 16.24
C ASP A 408 -12.32 20.02 16.66
N THR A 409 -12.46 20.43 17.91
CA THR A 409 -11.50 21.30 18.59
C THR A 409 -10.26 20.51 19.00
N ILE A 410 -9.15 21.23 19.25
CA ILE A 410 -7.91 20.61 19.77
C ILE A 410 -8.16 19.83 21.07
N ALA A 411 -9.07 20.30 21.95
CA ALA A 411 -9.38 19.63 23.20
C ALA A 411 -10.13 18.29 23.01
N GLU A 412 -11.03 18.23 22.03
CA GLU A 412 -11.73 17.00 21.64
C GLU A 412 -10.75 15.99 21.05
N LEU A 413 -9.86 16.43 20.15
CA LEU A 413 -8.81 15.59 19.57
C LEU A 413 -7.80 15.10 20.61
N GLN A 414 -7.46 15.92 21.60
CA GLN A 414 -6.62 15.48 22.74
C GLN A 414 -7.31 14.40 23.58
N THR A 415 -8.62 14.53 23.78
CA THR A 415 -9.41 13.53 24.52
C THR A 415 -9.47 12.23 23.75
N PHE A 416 -9.74 12.32 22.44
CA PHE A 416 -9.76 11.18 21.54
C PHE A 416 -8.41 10.47 21.48
N TRP A 417 -7.32 11.23 21.33
CA TRP A 417 -5.96 10.70 21.38
C TRP A 417 -5.68 9.94 22.68
N ALA A 418 -6.07 10.50 23.83
CA ALA A 418 -5.87 9.83 25.12
C ALA A 418 -6.66 8.50 25.24
N GLN A 419 -7.81 8.38 24.57
CA GLN A 419 -8.58 7.14 24.51
C GLN A 419 -7.86 6.09 23.66
N GLU A 420 -7.43 6.44 22.45
CA GLU A 420 -6.71 5.52 21.57
C GLU A 420 -5.36 5.08 22.16
N GLN A 421 -4.62 6.00 22.79
CA GLN A 421 -3.36 5.69 23.47
C GLN A 421 -3.55 4.72 24.65
N ALA A 422 -4.73 4.70 25.28
CA ALA A 422 -5.05 3.75 26.34
C ALA A 422 -5.41 2.35 25.81
N LEU A 423 -5.81 2.25 24.54
CA LEU A 423 -6.09 0.97 23.88
C LEU A 423 -4.83 0.33 23.31
N SER A 424 -3.95 1.13 22.71
CA SER A 424 -2.75 0.67 22.04
C SER A 424 -1.59 1.65 22.20
N ASP A 425 -0.36 1.15 22.30
CA ASP A 425 0.82 2.01 22.33
C ASP A 425 1.00 2.78 21.01
N PHE A 426 0.36 2.28 19.94
CA PHE A 426 0.35 2.83 18.59
C PHE A 426 -0.98 3.52 18.22
N GLY A 427 -1.80 3.91 19.20
CA GLY A 427 -3.10 4.56 18.94
C GLY A 427 -3.02 5.78 18.01
N GLU A 428 -1.85 6.40 17.85
CA GLU A 428 -1.68 7.59 17.03
C GLU A 428 -1.86 7.33 15.54
N LEU A 429 -1.65 6.07 15.11
CA LEU A 429 -1.74 5.67 13.71
C LEU A 429 -3.11 6.04 13.14
N TRP A 430 -4.17 5.67 13.88
CA TRP A 430 -5.55 5.95 13.50
C TRP A 430 -6.08 7.24 14.13
N ALA A 431 -5.53 7.68 15.28
CA ALA A 431 -5.93 8.96 15.85
C ALA A 431 -5.61 10.15 14.94
N ASN A 432 -4.48 10.08 14.22
CA ASN A 432 -4.09 11.14 13.29
C ASN A 432 -5.04 11.27 12.10
N TRP A 433 -5.69 10.19 11.64
CA TRP A 433 -6.68 10.26 10.56
C TRP A 433 -7.87 11.13 10.93
N ARG A 434 -8.41 11.01 12.14
CA ARG A 434 -9.46 11.92 12.64
C ARG A 434 -8.98 13.37 12.72
N ILE A 435 -7.73 13.59 13.18
CA ILE A 435 -7.13 14.93 13.22
C ILE A 435 -7.03 15.54 11.81
N ILE A 436 -6.56 14.77 10.82
CA ILE A 436 -6.48 15.22 9.42
C ILE A 436 -7.88 15.60 8.90
N CYS A 437 -8.89 14.77 9.16
CA CYS A 437 -10.24 15.02 8.67
C CYS A 437 -10.95 16.19 9.36
N SER A 438 -10.52 16.61 10.55
CA SER A 438 -11.07 17.83 11.20
C SER A 438 -10.76 19.13 10.44
N GLY A 439 -9.86 19.09 9.45
CA GLY A 439 -9.60 20.21 8.54
C GLY A 439 -10.38 20.14 7.23
N TRP A 440 -11.03 19.01 6.93
CA TRP A 440 -11.62 18.74 5.62
C TRP A 440 -12.91 19.53 5.39
N LYS A 441 -13.06 20.12 4.20
CA LYS A 441 -14.17 21.05 3.87
C LYS A 441 -14.98 20.62 2.66
N LEU A 442 -14.59 19.55 1.96
CA LEU A 442 -15.14 19.16 0.67
C LEU A 442 -15.97 17.88 0.82
N HIS A 443 -17.22 18.03 1.25
CA HIS A 443 -18.13 16.90 1.45
C HIS A 443 -19.29 16.94 0.47
N ARG A 444 -19.72 15.75 0.05
CA ARG A 444 -20.98 15.53 -0.65
C ARG A 444 -22.11 15.27 0.35
N GLU A 445 -23.26 15.88 0.10
CA GLU A 445 -24.47 15.62 0.89
C GLU A 445 -25.04 14.23 0.64
N ASP A 446 -24.93 13.75 -0.61
CA ASP A 446 -25.42 12.47 -1.09
C ASP A 446 -24.40 11.32 -0.95
N ARG A 447 -23.30 11.53 -0.21
CA ARG A 447 -22.31 10.48 0.06
C ARG A 447 -22.96 9.27 0.73
N PHE A 448 -22.32 8.11 0.60
CA PHE A 448 -22.78 6.91 1.27
C PHE A 448 -22.67 7.05 2.80
N LYS A 449 -23.80 6.83 3.48
CA LYS A 449 -23.94 6.91 4.94
C LYS A 449 -24.48 5.60 5.52
N GLY A 450 -24.33 4.51 4.76
CA GLY A 450 -24.91 3.21 5.04
C GLY A 450 -26.23 2.94 4.33
N PRO A 451 -26.86 1.77 4.61
CA PRO A 451 -26.44 0.79 5.62
C PRO A 451 -25.09 0.14 5.29
N PHE A 452 -24.25 -0.11 6.30
CA PHE A 452 -22.88 -0.65 6.14
C PHE A 452 -22.83 -2.17 5.97
N GLY A 453 -23.95 -2.76 5.55
CA GLY A 453 -24.15 -4.18 5.35
C GLY A 453 -25.55 -4.42 4.80
N VAL A 454 -25.78 -5.63 4.29
CA VAL A 454 -27.07 -6.02 3.70
C VAL A 454 -27.37 -7.46 4.06
N PRO A 455 -28.66 -7.82 4.26
CA PRO A 455 -29.02 -9.16 4.71
C PRO A 455 -28.70 -10.26 3.69
N ASN A 456 -28.64 -9.92 2.40
CA ASN A 456 -28.32 -10.85 1.33
C ASN A 456 -27.53 -10.14 0.21
N THR A 457 -26.52 -10.81 -0.29
CA THR A 457 -25.84 -10.53 -1.57
C THR A 457 -26.09 -11.69 -2.52
N SER A 458 -25.97 -11.49 -3.84
CA SER A 458 -26.22 -12.57 -4.81
C SER A 458 -25.16 -13.67 -4.81
N PHE A 459 -24.03 -13.42 -4.15
CA PHE A 459 -23.07 -14.43 -3.71
C PHE A 459 -22.45 -14.00 -2.37
N PRO A 460 -22.24 -14.92 -1.41
CA PRO A 460 -21.63 -14.55 -0.13
C PRO A 460 -20.15 -14.15 -0.26
N LEU A 461 -19.69 -13.24 0.59
CA LEU A 461 -18.31 -12.75 0.56
C LEU A 461 -17.35 -13.76 1.22
N LEU A 462 -16.08 -13.67 0.85
CA LEU A 462 -14.96 -14.26 1.60
C LEU A 462 -14.24 -13.14 2.36
N ILE A 463 -14.23 -13.24 3.68
CA ILE A 463 -13.65 -12.26 4.60
C ILE A 463 -12.38 -12.89 5.18
N ILE A 464 -11.26 -12.18 5.17
CA ILE A 464 -9.98 -12.68 5.69
C ILE A 464 -9.48 -11.73 6.79
N GLY A 465 -9.14 -12.30 7.94
CA GLY A 465 -8.60 -11.55 9.08
C GLY A 465 -7.49 -12.32 9.79
N ASN A 466 -6.49 -11.59 10.28
CA ASN A 466 -5.34 -12.17 10.96
C ASN A 466 -5.50 -12.07 12.49
N THR A 467 -4.97 -13.03 13.24
CA THR A 467 -5.07 -13.05 14.71
C THR A 467 -4.31 -11.91 15.41
N ALA A 468 -3.33 -11.30 14.74
CA ALA A 468 -2.59 -10.13 15.21
C ALA A 468 -2.24 -9.15 14.08
N ASP A 469 -3.26 -8.73 13.32
CA ASP A 469 -3.09 -7.65 12.33
C ASP A 469 -2.82 -6.30 13.05
N PRO A 470 -1.71 -5.60 12.75
CA PRO A 470 -1.39 -4.36 13.44
C PRO A 470 -2.22 -3.15 12.98
N VAL A 471 -3.05 -3.30 11.94
CA VAL A 471 -3.78 -2.20 11.29
C VAL A 471 -5.29 -2.45 11.22
N THR A 472 -5.69 -3.71 11.01
CA THR A 472 -7.09 -4.15 10.82
C THR A 472 -7.38 -5.41 11.65
N PRO A 473 -7.66 -5.25 12.96
CA PRO A 473 -7.67 -6.33 13.94
C PRO A 473 -8.75 -7.38 13.63
N LEU A 474 -8.59 -8.62 14.09
CA LEU A 474 -9.54 -9.71 13.74
C LEU A 474 -11.01 -9.36 14.04
N ALA A 475 -11.23 -8.58 15.10
CA ALA A 475 -12.56 -8.15 15.53
C ALA A 475 -13.34 -7.36 14.46
N THR A 476 -12.67 -6.60 13.58
CA THR A 476 -13.35 -5.85 12.51
C THR A 476 -13.76 -6.76 11.35
N ALA A 477 -13.00 -7.83 11.10
CA ALA A 477 -13.40 -8.89 10.17
C ALA A 477 -14.60 -9.68 10.72
N GLU A 478 -14.65 -9.95 12.03
CA GLU A 478 -15.81 -10.56 12.69
C GLU A 478 -17.05 -9.64 12.64
N SER A 479 -16.86 -8.33 12.83
CA SER A 479 -17.93 -7.33 12.68
C SER A 479 -18.49 -7.31 11.25
N THR A 480 -17.60 -7.27 10.25
CA THR A 480 -17.98 -7.28 8.82
C THR A 480 -18.69 -8.58 8.42
N MET A 481 -18.33 -9.71 9.04
CA MET A 481 -19.07 -10.97 8.84
C MET A 481 -20.53 -10.86 9.32
N ALA A 482 -20.78 -10.12 10.40
CA ALA A 482 -22.15 -9.87 10.88
C ALA A 482 -22.93 -8.93 9.95
N ASP A 483 -22.26 -7.99 9.29
CA ASP A 483 -22.85 -7.04 8.32
C ASP A 483 -23.26 -7.71 7.00
N PHE A 484 -22.62 -8.83 6.63
CA PHE A 484 -22.94 -9.60 5.42
C PHE A 484 -23.26 -11.07 5.74
N PRO A 485 -24.47 -11.38 6.29
CA PRO A 485 -24.86 -12.72 6.65
C PRO A 485 -24.71 -13.73 5.50
N GLY A 486 -24.23 -14.93 5.83
CA GLY A 486 -23.97 -16.00 4.86
C GLY A 486 -22.55 -16.00 4.26
N SER A 487 -21.80 -14.91 4.45
CA SER A 487 -20.37 -14.83 4.13
C SER A 487 -19.54 -15.73 5.05
N ALA A 488 -18.30 -16.03 4.67
CA ALA A 488 -17.39 -16.85 5.48
C ALA A 488 -16.13 -16.08 5.87
N LEU A 489 -15.65 -16.32 7.09
CA LEU A 489 -14.43 -15.77 7.66
C LEU A 489 -13.36 -16.85 7.59
N LEU A 490 -12.25 -16.51 6.95
CA LEU A 490 -11.02 -17.27 6.97
C LEU A 490 -10.04 -16.58 7.90
N THR A 491 -9.72 -17.21 9.03
CA THR A 491 -8.75 -16.66 9.95
C THR A 491 -7.34 -17.14 9.58
N LEU A 492 -6.38 -16.22 9.53
CA LEU A 492 -4.96 -16.55 9.47
C LEU A 492 -4.33 -16.35 10.86
N ASP A 493 -3.75 -17.41 11.41
CA ASP A 493 -3.10 -17.36 12.72
C ASP A 493 -1.67 -16.78 12.62
N SER A 494 -1.59 -15.48 12.42
CA SER A 494 -0.32 -14.80 12.17
C SER A 494 -0.38 -13.33 12.61
N PRO A 495 0.77 -12.75 13.03
CA PRO A 495 0.93 -11.30 12.96
C PRO A 495 1.06 -10.86 11.50
N GLY A 496 0.94 -9.56 11.28
CA GLY A 496 1.15 -8.93 9.96
C GLY A 496 -0.16 -8.47 9.35
N HIS A 497 -0.05 -7.48 8.47
CA HIS A 497 -1.21 -6.86 7.86
C HIS A 497 -1.72 -7.69 6.70
N THR A 498 -2.99 -8.09 6.74
CA THR A 498 -3.71 -8.87 5.71
C THR A 498 -3.12 -10.27 5.51
N SER A 499 -3.73 -11.09 4.65
CA SER A 499 -3.16 -12.39 4.29
C SER A 499 -1.77 -12.31 3.63
N LEU A 500 -1.38 -11.14 3.14
CA LEU A 500 -0.08 -10.90 2.52
C LEU A 500 1.04 -10.63 3.54
N GLY A 501 0.68 -10.19 4.75
CA GLY A 501 1.61 -10.02 5.87
C GLY A 501 2.06 -11.33 6.50
N GLY A 502 1.32 -12.42 6.27
CA GLY A 502 1.65 -13.77 6.74
C GLY A 502 1.44 -14.81 5.64
N PRO A 503 2.46 -15.14 4.83
CA PRO A 503 2.27 -15.96 3.65
C PRO A 503 1.79 -17.37 4.02
N SER A 504 0.69 -17.81 3.38
CA SER A 504 0.02 -19.08 3.70
C SER A 504 -0.61 -19.72 2.45
N THR A 505 -0.08 -20.87 2.05
CA THR A 505 -0.63 -21.73 1.00
C THR A 505 -2.04 -22.23 1.31
N CYS A 506 -2.41 -22.33 2.60
CA CYS A 506 -3.77 -22.61 3.03
C CYS A 506 -4.72 -21.49 2.60
N VAL A 507 -4.36 -20.23 2.85
CA VAL A 507 -5.17 -19.07 2.44
C VAL A 507 -5.28 -18.98 0.93
N TYR A 508 -4.15 -19.09 0.24
CA TYR A 508 -4.10 -19.05 -1.23
C TYR A 508 -4.91 -20.17 -1.88
N GLY A 509 -4.96 -21.36 -1.26
CA GLY A 509 -5.81 -22.46 -1.71
C GLY A 509 -7.31 -22.15 -1.60
N TYR A 510 -7.74 -21.44 -0.56
CA TYR A 510 -9.14 -21.00 -0.43
C TYR A 510 -9.48 -19.85 -1.38
N LEU A 511 -8.57 -18.89 -1.57
CA LEU A 511 -8.74 -17.83 -2.57
C LEU A 511 -8.95 -18.43 -3.95
N GLN A 512 -8.08 -19.36 -4.37
CA GLN A 512 -8.20 -20.04 -5.65
C GLN A 512 -9.55 -20.75 -5.82
N GLN A 513 -9.96 -21.56 -4.84
CA GLN A 513 -11.22 -22.29 -4.90
C GLN A 513 -12.44 -21.35 -4.93
N TYR A 514 -12.42 -20.31 -4.10
CA TYR A 514 -13.51 -19.33 -4.04
C TYR A 514 -13.69 -18.64 -5.39
N PHE A 515 -12.64 -18.12 -6.01
CA PHE A 515 -12.76 -17.49 -7.32
C PHE A 515 -13.16 -18.48 -8.41
N GLN A 516 -12.56 -19.67 -8.47
CA GLN A 516 -12.80 -20.63 -9.55
C GLN A 516 -14.19 -21.28 -9.50
N ASN A 517 -14.69 -21.61 -8.31
CA ASN A 517 -15.93 -22.39 -8.19
C ASN A 517 -16.88 -21.91 -7.08
N GLY A 518 -16.49 -20.90 -6.28
CA GLY A 518 -17.33 -20.35 -5.22
C GLY A 518 -17.29 -21.11 -3.90
N THR A 519 -16.33 -22.01 -3.71
CA THR A 519 -16.18 -22.72 -2.45
C THR A 519 -15.69 -21.77 -1.36
N LEU A 520 -16.48 -21.65 -0.30
CA LEU A 520 -16.12 -20.93 0.93
C LEU A 520 -15.47 -21.89 1.93
N PRO A 521 -14.61 -21.38 2.83
CA PRO A 521 -14.07 -22.19 3.92
C PRO A 521 -15.19 -22.63 4.89
N PRO A 522 -15.07 -23.82 5.49
CA PRO A 522 -15.92 -24.21 6.61
C PRO A 522 -15.88 -23.17 7.75
N ALA A 523 -16.97 -23.02 8.48
CA ALA A 523 -17.02 -22.10 9.62
C ALA A 523 -15.93 -22.44 10.66
N GLY A 524 -15.21 -21.42 11.13
CA GLY A 524 -14.12 -21.58 12.10
C GLY A 524 -12.80 -22.11 11.48
N THR A 525 -12.64 -22.04 10.16
CA THR A 525 -11.37 -22.40 9.51
C THR A 525 -10.27 -21.43 9.91
N VAL A 526 -9.16 -21.98 10.40
CA VAL A 526 -7.94 -21.25 10.73
C VAL A 526 -6.78 -21.80 9.90
N CYS A 527 -6.19 -20.95 9.08
CA CYS A 527 -4.96 -21.24 8.35
C CYS A 527 -3.74 -20.87 9.18
N GLN A 528 -2.64 -21.60 8.97
CA GLN A 528 -1.35 -21.33 9.57
C GLN A 528 -0.41 -20.68 8.55
N PRO A 529 0.51 -19.79 8.98
CA PRO A 529 1.53 -19.23 8.12
C PRO A 529 2.57 -20.30 7.78
N ASP A 530 3.09 -20.25 6.56
CA ASP A 530 4.16 -21.15 6.10
C ASP A 530 5.57 -20.53 6.29
N GLY A 531 5.63 -19.25 6.67
CA GLY A 531 6.88 -18.51 6.89
C GLY A 531 7.48 -18.70 8.28
N VAL A 532 8.74 -18.28 8.44
CA VAL A 532 9.42 -18.15 9.75
C VAL A 532 9.72 -16.69 10.01
N LEU A 533 9.34 -16.18 11.19
CA LEU A 533 9.49 -14.77 11.56
C LEU A 533 10.96 -14.34 11.72
N PHE A 534 11.82 -15.24 12.18
CA PHE A 534 13.26 -15.02 12.36
C PHE A 534 14.06 -16.13 11.66
N PRO A 535 14.31 -16.01 10.35
CA PRO A 535 15.13 -16.98 9.63
C PRO A 535 16.58 -16.91 10.11
N SER A 536 17.17 -18.04 10.50
CA SER A 536 18.60 -18.08 10.88
C SER A 536 19.51 -17.82 9.67
N ALA A 537 20.63 -17.12 9.85
CA ALA A 537 21.60 -16.84 8.77
C ALA A 537 22.16 -18.10 8.07
N ASN A 538 22.14 -19.25 8.77
CA ASN A 538 22.58 -20.56 8.24
C ASN A 538 21.44 -21.39 7.62
N ALA A 539 20.19 -20.96 7.76
CA ALA A 539 19.10 -21.53 7.00
C ALA A 539 19.18 -20.95 5.60
N THR A 540 19.88 -21.66 4.70
CA THR A 540 19.56 -21.53 3.28
C THR A 540 18.03 -21.64 3.17
N GLU A 541 17.37 -20.74 2.43
CA GLU A 541 15.92 -20.78 2.16
C GLU A 541 15.42 -22.19 1.79
N SER A 542 16.35 -23.04 1.29
CA SER A 542 16.19 -24.46 1.03
C SER A 542 15.81 -25.37 2.21
N VAL A 543 15.95 -24.97 3.48
CA VAL A 543 15.68 -25.87 4.62
C VAL A 543 14.21 -25.82 5.09
N ALA A 544 13.52 -24.68 4.93
CA ALA A 544 12.09 -24.57 5.22
C ALA A 544 11.20 -25.25 4.14
N VAL A 545 11.77 -25.54 2.96
CA VAL A 545 11.08 -26.11 1.79
C VAL A 545 11.24 -27.64 1.68
N ARG A 546 12.00 -28.30 2.58
CA ARG A 546 12.21 -29.76 2.51
C ARG A 546 10.95 -30.54 2.90
N GLY A 547 10.13 -30.82 1.90
CA GLY A 547 8.90 -31.63 2.01
C GLY A 547 7.68 -31.01 1.32
N ILE A 548 7.84 -29.83 0.72
CA ILE A 548 6.76 -29.08 0.07
C ILE A 548 6.76 -29.37 -1.44
N ASP A 549 5.59 -29.70 -2.00
CA ASP A 549 5.38 -29.89 -3.44
C ASP A 549 5.74 -28.61 -4.22
N ALA A 550 6.29 -28.75 -5.43
CA ALA A 550 6.75 -27.63 -6.26
C ALA A 550 5.68 -26.54 -6.43
N ARG A 551 4.40 -26.95 -6.51
CA ARG A 551 3.27 -26.04 -6.61
C ARG A 551 3.08 -25.16 -5.37
N ARG A 552 3.29 -25.71 -4.18
CA ARG A 552 3.19 -24.95 -2.93
C ARG A 552 4.34 -23.95 -2.80
N THR A 553 5.55 -24.31 -3.23
CA THR A 553 6.67 -23.36 -3.29
C THR A 553 6.38 -22.18 -4.22
N GLU A 554 5.86 -22.47 -5.41
CA GLU A 554 5.47 -21.45 -6.38
C GLU A 554 4.39 -20.49 -5.83
N MET A 555 3.37 -21.03 -5.15
CA MET A 555 2.34 -20.22 -4.50
C MET A 555 2.89 -19.34 -3.36
N MET A 556 3.86 -19.85 -2.60
CA MET A 556 4.52 -19.08 -1.55
C MET A 556 5.34 -17.91 -2.10
N GLU A 557 6.11 -18.16 -3.16
CA GLU A 557 6.90 -17.12 -3.83
C GLU A 557 5.98 -16.05 -4.45
N ALA A 558 4.90 -16.49 -5.12
CA ALA A 558 3.88 -15.59 -5.65
C ALA A 558 3.22 -14.74 -4.55
N GLY A 559 2.87 -15.34 -3.42
CA GLY A 559 2.29 -14.63 -2.28
C GLY A 559 3.21 -13.53 -1.73
N ARG A 560 4.51 -13.83 -1.55
CA ARG A 560 5.52 -12.85 -1.14
C ARG A 560 5.68 -11.73 -2.18
N ALA A 561 5.69 -12.08 -3.46
CA ALA A 561 5.79 -11.09 -4.54
C ALA A 561 4.58 -10.13 -4.54
N ILE A 562 3.37 -10.65 -4.31
CA ILE A 562 2.16 -9.83 -4.17
C ILE A 562 2.26 -8.92 -2.94
N GLY A 563 2.68 -9.42 -1.77
CA GLY A 563 2.88 -8.59 -0.58
C GLY A 563 3.88 -7.44 -0.81
N LYS A 564 4.97 -7.71 -1.54
CA LYS A 564 5.93 -6.68 -1.94
C LYS A 564 5.34 -5.66 -2.91
N ALA A 565 4.56 -6.13 -3.89
CA ALA A 565 3.85 -5.27 -4.83
C ALA A 565 2.84 -4.35 -4.10
N MET A 566 2.11 -4.88 -3.12
CA MET A 566 1.18 -4.11 -2.29
C MET A 566 1.92 -2.99 -1.57
N ARG A 567 2.98 -3.32 -0.82
CA ARG A 567 3.76 -2.30 -0.08
C ARG A 567 4.31 -1.22 -0.99
N ARG A 568 4.74 -1.56 -2.20
CA ARG A 568 5.21 -0.54 -3.15
C ARG A 568 4.06 0.29 -3.68
N ALA A 569 2.94 -0.32 -4.04
CA ALA A 569 1.77 0.38 -4.56
C ALA A 569 1.10 1.31 -3.53
N THR A 570 1.22 1.02 -2.24
CA THR A 570 0.68 1.83 -1.13
C THR A 570 1.72 2.69 -0.43
N ALA A 571 3.02 2.44 -0.63
CA ALA A 571 4.06 3.33 -0.12
C ALA A 571 3.86 4.70 -0.75
N HIS A 572 4.05 5.75 0.06
CA HIS A 572 4.24 7.11 -0.45
C HIS A 572 5.51 7.09 -1.30
N LYS A 573 5.32 6.82 -2.59
CA LYS A 573 6.39 6.83 -3.56
C LYS A 573 6.75 8.30 -3.74
N LEU A 574 7.67 8.79 -2.92
CA LEU A 574 8.58 9.83 -3.39
C LEU A 574 9.53 9.18 -4.42
N ARG A 575 8.95 8.59 -5.48
CA ARG A 575 9.59 8.52 -6.77
C ARG A 575 9.71 9.98 -7.15
N PHE A 576 10.91 10.51 -7.02
CA PHE A 576 11.26 11.80 -7.57
C PHE A 576 11.23 11.65 -9.10
N ALA A 577 10.03 11.47 -9.64
CA ALA A 577 9.69 11.84 -10.99
C ALA A 577 9.62 13.36 -10.93
N VAL A 578 10.67 14.00 -11.43
CA VAL A 578 10.43 15.23 -12.17
C VAL A 578 10.10 14.77 -13.57
#